data_AF-A0A321LBD6-F1
#
_entry.id   AF-A0A321LBD6-F1
#
_cell.length_a   1.000
_cell.length_b   1.000
_cell.length_c   1.000
_cell.angle_alpha   90.00
_cell.angle_beta   90.00
_cell.angle_gamma   90.00
#
_symmetry.space_group_name_H-M   'P 1'
#
loop_
_entity.id
_entity.type
_entity.pdbx_description
1 polymer ?
#
loop_
_entity_poly.entity_id
_entity_poly.type
_entity_poly.pdbx_seq_one_letter_code
_entity_poly.pdbx_strand_id
1 'polypeptide(L)' 'MTSLEIKFEVLKKWQTIKAAAEDLGTSRSALSYCIWKKRRSPELRQKLAHALGMTIEELFGDS' A
#
# COMPACT_ATOMS: atom_id res chain seq x y z
N MET A 1 9.97 -1.83 -3.72
CA MET A 1 10.42 -1.63 -2.31
C MET A 1 10.17 -2.87 -1.44
N THR A 2 10.78 -2.93 -0.25
CA THR A 2 10.49 -3.90 0.81
C THR A 2 9.16 -3.58 1.52
N SER A 3 8.54 -4.57 2.15
CA SER A 3 7.28 -4.37 2.89
C SER A 3 7.39 -3.31 4.00
N LEU A 4 8.58 -3.16 4.59
CA LEU A 4 8.83 -2.22 5.68
C LEU A 4 8.96 -0.78 5.16
N GLU A 5 9.62 -0.59 4.01
CA GLU A 5 9.68 0.71 3.34
C GLU A 5 8.30 1.16 2.84
N ILE A 6 7.52 0.25 2.23
CA ILE A 6 6.13 0.55 1.84
C ILE A 6 5.32 0.99 3.06
N LYS A 7 5.48 0.29 4.20
CA LYS A 7 4.84 0.68 5.46
C LYS A 7 5.25 2.09 5.89
N PHE A 8 6.52 2.46 5.78
CA PHE A 8 6.98 3.80 6.14
C PHE A 8 6.41 4.88 5.21
N GLU A 9 6.33 4.66 3.91
CA GLU A 9 5.68 5.61 2.99
C GLU A 9 4.20 5.80 3.33
N VAL A 10 3.49 4.71 3.68
CA VAL A 10 2.11 4.80 4.16
C VAL A 10 2.01 5.63 5.45
N LEU A 11 2.90 5.40 6.42
CA LEU A 11 2.88 6.16 7.67
C LEU A 11 3.27 7.63 7.46
N LYS A 12 4.18 7.92 6.54
CA LYS A 12 4.59 9.29 6.21
C LYS A 12 3.45 10.11 5.65
N LYS A 13 2.60 9.51 4.79
CA LYS A 13 1.46 10.20 4.18
C LYS A 13 0.21 10.24 5.08
N TRP A 14 -0.15 9.13 5.71
CA TRP A 14 -1.43 9.01 6.44
C TRP A 14 -1.29 8.92 7.97
N GLN A 15 -0.08 8.92 8.53
CA GLN A 15 0.23 8.71 9.96
C GLN A 15 -0.11 7.32 10.50
N THR A 16 -1.16 6.66 10.01
CA THR A 16 -1.56 5.31 10.43
C THR A 16 -2.04 4.47 9.26
N ILE A 17 -1.90 3.14 9.39
CA ILE A 17 -2.44 2.18 8.40
C ILE A 17 -3.98 2.24 8.35
N LYS A 18 -4.64 2.61 9.46
CA LYS A 18 -6.10 2.73 9.50
C LYS A 18 -6.56 3.90 8.64
N ALA A 19 -5.97 5.08 8.81
CA ALA A 19 -6.29 6.26 8.02
C ALA A 19 -6.05 6.04 6.52
N ALA A 20 -4.94 5.38 6.16
CA ALA A 20 -4.67 5.00 4.78
C ALA A 20 -5.73 4.03 4.22
N ALA A 21 -6.17 3.06 5.01
CA ALA A 21 -7.18 2.11 4.56
C ALA A 21 -8.54 2.77 4.34
N GLU A 22 -8.93 3.71 5.22
CA GLU A 22 -10.16 4.50 5.09
C GLU A 22 -10.12 5.36 3.82
N ASP A 23 -9.02 6.07 3.58
CA ASP A 23 -8.81 6.89 2.37
C ASP A 23 -8.83 6.06 1.07
N LEU A 24 -8.27 4.84 1.11
CA LEU A 24 -8.26 3.92 -0.03
C LEU A 24 -9.57 3.12 -0.20
N GLY A 25 -10.54 3.31 0.68
CA GLY A 25 -11.83 2.60 0.67
C GLY A 25 -11.68 1.09 0.90
N THR A 26 -10.80 0.68 1.81
CA THR A 26 -10.55 -0.73 2.13
C THR A 26 -10.43 -0.96 3.64
N SER A 27 -10.27 -2.23 4.05
CA SER A 27 -10.04 -2.56 5.46
C SER A 27 -8.56 -2.44 5.83
N ARG A 28 -8.28 -2.06 7.08
CA ARG A 28 -6.91 -2.03 7.64
C ARG A 28 -6.15 -3.35 7.42
N SER A 29 -6.83 -4.48 7.56
CA SER A 29 -6.23 -5.81 7.38
C SER A 29 -5.90 -6.09 5.91
N ALA A 30 -6.79 -5.71 4.97
CA ALA A 30 -6.51 -5.84 3.54
C ALA A 30 -5.32 -4.99 3.11
N LEU A 31 -5.25 -3.73 3.56
CA LEU A 31 -4.10 -2.87 3.30
C LEU A 31 -2.82 -3.44 3.92
N SER A 32 -2.88 -3.93 5.16
CA SER A 32 -1.74 -4.61 5.78
C SER A 32 -1.27 -5.81 4.95
N TYR A 33 -2.16 -6.70 4.51
CA TYR A 33 -1.76 -7.84 3.67
C TYR A 33 -1.19 -7.43 2.32
N CYS A 34 -1.67 -6.32 1.75
CA CYS A 34 -1.11 -5.74 0.54
C CYS A 34 0.33 -5.27 0.76
N ILE A 35 0.57 -4.47 1.80
CA ILE A 35 1.91 -3.96 2.18
C ILE A 35 2.90 -5.12 2.40
N TRP A 36 2.45 -6.15 3.13
CA TRP A 36 3.27 -7.33 3.42
C TRP A 36 3.36 -8.34 2.28
N LYS A 37 2.78 -8.04 1.11
CA LYS A 37 2.77 -8.90 -0.08
C LYS A 37 2.18 -10.31 0.17
N LYS A 38 1.38 -10.48 1.23
CA LYS A 38 0.77 -11.75 1.63
C LYS A 38 -0.43 -12.14 0.77
N ARG A 39 -1.07 -11.16 0.13
CA ARG A 39 -2.18 -11.37 -0.82
C ARG A 39 -2.00 -10.47 -2.03
N ARG A 40 -2.07 -11.05 -3.23
CA ARG A 40 -2.06 -10.28 -4.47
C ARG A 40 -3.46 -9.72 -4.70
N SER A 41 -3.58 -8.39 -4.59
CA SER A 41 -4.79 -7.64 -4.97
C SER A 41 -4.35 -6.56 -5.95
N PRO A 42 -4.46 -6.80 -7.28
CA PRO A 42 -3.99 -5.86 -8.30
C PRO A 42 -4.59 -4.46 -8.13
N GLU A 43 -5.90 -4.39 -7.89
CA GLU A 43 -6.61 -3.11 -7.69
C GLU A 43 -6.10 -2.34 -6.47
N LEU A 44 -5.90 -3.01 -5.33
CA LEU A 44 -5.42 -2.35 -4.12
C LEU A 44 -3.96 -1.90 -4.26
N ARG A 45 -3.14 -2.68 -4.96
CA ARG A 45 -1.75 -2.29 -5.27
C ARG A 45 -1.72 -1.06 -6.16
N GLN A 46 -2.55 -1.02 -7.20
CA GLN A 46 -2.66 0.13 -8.09
C GLN A 46 -3.14 1.38 -7.33
N LYS A 47 -4.19 1.25 -6.51
CA LYS A 47 -4.69 2.35 -5.68
C LYS A 47 -3.61 2.88 -4.73
N LEU A 48 -2.88 1.99 -4.05
CA LEU A 48 -1.83 2.39 -3.13
C LEU A 48 -0.65 3.06 -3.85
N ALA A 49 -0.20 2.49 -4.97
CA ALA A 49 0.87 3.07 -5.79
C ALA A 49 0.50 4.46 -6.30
N HIS A 50 -0.69 4.59 -6.91
CA HIS A 50 -1.21 5.88 -7.37
C HIS A 50 -1.33 6.90 -6.23
N ALA A 51 -1.84 6.49 -5.07
CA ALA A 51 -1.95 7.37 -3.92
C ALA A 51 -0.58 7.80 -3.36
N LEU A 52 0.47 7.00 -3.51
CA LEU A 52 1.84 7.36 -3.14
C LEU A 52 2.61 8.09 -4.26
N GLY A 53 1.98 8.31 -5.43
CA GLY A 53 2.63 8.94 -6.58
C GLY A 53 3.71 8.05 -7.21
N MET A 54 3.56 6.73 -7.11
CA MET A 54 4.48 5.72 -7.62
C MET A 54 3.76 4.76 -8.59
N THR A 55 4.53 4.06 -9.41
CA THR A 55 4.06 2.90 -10.19
C THR A 55 3.99 1.64 -9.33
N ILE A 56 3.32 0.60 -9.84
CA ILE A 56 3.28 -0.70 -9.17
C ILE A 56 4.68 -1.34 -9.16
N GLU A 57 5.45 -1.18 -10.24
CA GLU A 57 6.84 -1.64 -10.35
C GLU A 57 7.72 -0.98 -9.28
N GLU A 58 7.66 0.35 -9.12
CA GLU A 58 8.47 1.06 -8.12
C GLU A 58 8.10 0.63 -6.70
N LEU A 59 6.80 0.61 -6.39
CA LEU A 59 6.33 0.35 -5.04
C LEU A 59 6.52 -1.12 -4.65
N PHE A 60 6.08 -2.06 -5.49
CA PHE A 60 6.06 -3.49 -5.16
C PHE A 60 7.18 -4.31 -5.80
N GLY A 61 7.80 -3.85 -6.88
CA GLY A 61 8.80 -4.61 -7.64
C GLY A 61 8.19 -5.72 -8.51
N ASP A 62 6.88 -5.65 -8.78
CA ASP A 62 6.21 -6.56 -9.70
C ASP A 62 6.28 -5.97 -11.11
N SER A 63 6.83 -6.73 -12.07
CA SER A 63 6.66 -6.51 -13.53
C SER A 63 5.44 -7.27 -14.06
#